data_AF-A0A1V3R1K6-F1
#
_entry.id   AF-A0A1V3R1K6-F1
#
_cell.length_a   1.000
_cell.length_b   1.000
_cell.length_c   1.000
_cell.angle_alpha   90.00
_cell.angle_beta   90.00
_cell.angle_gamma   90.00
#
_symmetry.space_group_name_H-M   'P 1'
#
loop_
_entity.id
_entity.type
_entity.pdbx_description
1 polymer ?
#
loop_
_entity_poly.entity_id
_entity_poly.type
_entity_poly.pdbx_seq_one_letter_code
_entity_poly.pdbx_strand_id
1 'polypeptide(L)' 'MTFSFVQNMGGGAIFIFLILGIAYFILWVYCLIDVLRSNFKDQNMKLIWVVILLFAQGFGPIAYLILGKGSKTT' A
#
# COMPACT_ATOMS: atom_id res chain seq x y z
N MET A 1 -16.55 -18.87 -23.08
CA MET A 1 -17.22 -17.98 -24.06
C MET A 1 -17.28 -16.53 -23.60
N THR A 2 -17.48 -16.23 -22.31
CA THR A 2 -17.45 -14.84 -21.77
C THR A 2 -16.06 -14.21 -21.70
N PHE A 3 -15.01 -15.00 -21.44
CA PHE A 3 -13.63 -14.51 -21.30
C PHE A 3 -13.08 -13.87 -22.59
N SER A 4 -13.42 -14.42 -23.76
CA SER A 4 -12.98 -13.91 -25.07
C SER A 4 -13.67 -12.61 -25.51
N PHE A 5 -14.90 -12.38 -25.05
CA PHE A 5 -15.67 -11.16 -25.34
C PHE A 5 -15.11 -9.94 -24.60
N VAL A 6 -14.77 -10.11 -23.32
CA VAL A 6 -14.12 -9.08 -22.51
C VAL A 6 -12.78 -8.68 -23.12
N GLN A 7 -11.96 -9.65 -23.55
CA GLN A 7 -10.63 -9.40 -24.09
C GLN A 7 -10.64 -8.60 -25.43
N ASN A 8 -11.70 -8.71 -26.24
CA ASN A 8 -11.84 -8.02 -27.54
C ASN A 8 -12.35 -6.56 -27.41
N MET A 9 -13.06 -6.23 -26.33
CA MET A 9 -13.60 -4.88 -26.04
C MET A 9 -12.67 -4.00 -25.15
N GLY A 10 -11.38 -4.33 -25.04
CA GLY A 10 -10.45 -3.61 -24.16
C GLY A 10 -10.31 -4.21 -22.74
N GLY A 11 -10.84 -5.40 -22.51
CA GLY A 11 -10.73 -6.12 -21.23
C GLY A 11 -9.30 -6.44 -20.79
N GLY A 12 -8.34 -6.45 -21.71
CA GLY A 12 -6.92 -6.53 -21.36
C GLY A 12 -6.48 -5.38 -20.42
N ALA A 13 -6.96 -4.16 -20.65
CA ALA A 13 -6.65 -3.02 -19.78
C ALA A 13 -7.28 -3.18 -18.39
N ILE A 14 -8.53 -3.67 -18.33
CA ILE A 14 -9.23 -3.93 -17.07
C ILE A 14 -8.49 -4.96 -16.22
N PHE A 15 -7.98 -6.04 -16.85
CA PHE A 15 -7.16 -7.03 -16.16
C PHE A 15 -5.87 -6.44 -15.58
N ILE A 16 -5.19 -5.56 -16.33
CA ILE A 16 -4.00 -4.85 -15.86
C ILE A 16 -4.31 -3.94 -14.67
N PHE A 17 -5.40 -3.16 -14.72
CA PHE A 17 -5.79 -2.30 -13.61
C PHE A 17 -6.19 -3.09 -12.37
N LEU A 18 -6.84 -4.25 -12.55
CA LEU A 18 -7.24 -5.12 -11.45
C LEU A 18 -6.01 -5.75 -10.76
N ILE A 19 -5.02 -6.20 -11.53
CA ILE A 19 -3.74 -6.69 -11.01
C ILE A 19 -2.97 -5.59 -10.29
N LEU A 20 -2.90 -4.38 -10.86
CA LEU A 20 -2.25 -3.23 -10.23
C LEU A 20 -2.94 -2.83 -8.92
N GLY A 21 -4.28 -2.82 -8.89
CA GLY A 21 -5.05 -2.53 -7.69
C GLY A 21 -4.82 -3.54 -6.57
N ILE A 22 -4.77 -4.83 -6.91
CA ILE A 22 -4.44 -5.90 -5.95
C ILE A 22 -3.00 -5.78 -5.45
N ALA A 23 -2.03 -5.53 -6.33
CA ALA A 23 -0.64 -5.33 -5.93
C ALA A 23 -0.49 -4.13 -4.99
N TYR A 24 -1.16 -3.02 -5.29
CA TYR A 24 -1.21 -1.84 -4.43
C TYR A 24 -1.84 -2.15 -3.07
N PHE A 25 -2.94 -2.91 -3.05
CA PHE A 25 -3.60 -3.31 -1.81
C PHE A 25 -2.70 -4.20 -0.94
N ILE A 26 -1.99 -5.16 -1.53
CA ILE A 26 -1.02 -6.01 -0.83
C ILE A 26 0.11 -5.15 -0.23
N LEU A 27 0.66 -4.21 -0.99
CA LEU A 27 1.68 -3.28 -0.48
C LEU A 27 1.17 -2.41 0.67
N TRP A 28 -0.07 -1.95 0.59
CA TRP A 28 -0.69 -1.16 1.64
C TRP A 28 -0.84 -1.96 2.94
N VAL A 29 -1.39 -3.17 2.85
CA VAL A 29 -1.52 -4.08 4.01
C VAL A 29 -0.14 -4.44 4.57
N TYR A 30 0.84 -4.72 3.72
CA TYR A 30 2.20 -5.00 4.14
C TYR A 30 2.82 -3.85 4.95
N CYS A 31 2.71 -2.61 4.46
CA CYS A 31 3.18 -1.44 5.20
C CYS A 31 2.44 -1.25 6.53
N LEU A 32 1.14 -1.51 6.56
CA LEU A 32 0.35 -1.42 7.79
C LEU A 32 0.82 -2.44 8.85
N ILE A 33 1.07 -3.67 8.42
CA ILE A 33 1.64 -4.73 9.26
C ILE A 33 3.05 -4.36 9.71
N ASP A 34 3.89 -3.81 8.83
CA ASP A 34 5.25 -3.38 9.19
C ASP A 34 5.21 -2.28 10.25
N VAL A 35 4.35 -1.27 10.09
CA VAL A 35 4.15 -0.20 11.09
C VAL A 35 3.67 -0.79 12.41
N LEU A 36 2.69 -1.69 12.39
CA LEU A 36 2.14 -2.31 13.60
C LEU A 36 3.17 -3.21 14.31
N ARG A 37 3.97 -3.96 13.56
CA ARG A 37 5.02 -4.85 14.10
C ARG A 37 6.25 -4.08 14.56
N SER A 38 6.57 -2.97 13.91
CA SER A 38 7.72 -2.15 14.26
C SER A 38 7.53 -1.54 15.66
N ASN A 39 8.52 -1.75 16.52
CA ASN A 39 8.63 -1.07 17.80
C ASN A 39 9.22 0.32 17.55
N PHE A 40 8.37 1.32 17.46
CA PHE A 40 8.80 2.71 17.48
C PHE A 40 9.05 3.12 18.93
N LYS A 41 10.16 3.81 19.17
CA LYS A 41 10.53 4.32 20.49
C LYS A 41 9.48 5.29 21.05
N ASP A 42 8.81 6.01 20.15
CA ASP A 42 7.69 6.90 20.47
C ASP A 42 6.36 6.35 19.92
N GLN A 43 5.40 6.07 20.82
CA GLN A 43 4.06 5.65 20.41
C GLN A 43 3.35 6.68 19.51
N ASN A 44 3.64 7.96 19.72
CA ASN A 44 3.07 9.04 18.92
C ASN A 44 3.52 8.95 17.45
N MET A 45 4.80 8.65 17.22
CA MET A 45 5.38 8.46 15.89
C MET A 45 4.72 7.29 15.14
N LYS A 46 4.42 6.20 15.86
CA LYS A 46 3.69 5.04 15.33
C LYS A 46 2.29 5.42 14.87
N LEU A 47 1.56 6.19 15.69
CA LEU A 47 0.21 6.65 15.37
C LEU A 47 0.20 7.58 14.16
N ILE A 48 1.14 8.53 14.06
CA ILE A 48 1.30 9.39 12.87
C ILE A 48 1.43 8.54 11.60
N TRP A 49 2.27 7.51 11.62
CA TRP A 49 2.47 6.66 10.45
C TRP A 49 1.23 5.86 10.05
N VAL A 50 0.48 5.34 11.03
CA VAL A 50 -0.80 4.66 10.78
C VAL A 50 -1.80 5.64 10.16
N VAL A 51 -1.91 6.86 10.67
CA VAL A 51 -2.82 7.89 10.15
C VAL A 51 -2.42 8.29 8.73
N ILE A 52 -1.14 8.51 8.46
CA ILE A 52 -0.65 8.80 7.10
C ILE A 52 -0.97 7.64 6.15
N LEU A 53 -0.77 6.39 6.57
CA LEU A 53 -1.08 5.23 5.74
C LEU A 53 -2.59 5.13 5.41
N LEU A 54 -3.45 5.46 6.38
CA LEU A 54 -4.91 5.42 6.22
C LEU A 54 -5.43 6.55 5.35
N PHE A 55 -4.94 7.78 5.57
CA PHE A 55 -5.48 8.98 4.91
C PHE A 55 -4.75 9.33 3.59
N ALA A 56 -3.46 9.05 3.47
CA ALA A 56 -2.71 9.23 2.23
C ALA A 56 -2.76 7.95 1.39
N GLN A 57 -3.95 7.50 0.97
CA GLN A 57 -4.05 6.43 -0.01
C GLN A 57 -3.25 6.78 -1.29
N GLY A 58 -2.57 5.79 -1.85
CA GLY A 58 -1.59 5.91 -2.93
C GLY A 58 -0.18 6.20 -2.41
N PHE A 59 0.00 7.36 -1.78
CA PHE A 59 1.32 7.90 -1.41
C PHE A 59 1.82 7.48 -0.03
N GLY A 60 0.94 7.04 0.86
CA GLY A 60 1.23 6.67 2.25
C GLY A 60 2.26 5.54 2.38
N PRO A 61 2.12 4.40 1.64
CA PRO A 61 3.12 3.34 1.64
C PRO A 61 4.47 3.80 1.10
N ILE A 62 4.46 4.63 0.04
CA ILE A 62 5.67 5.15 -0.59
C ILE A 62 6.40 6.10 0.37
N ALA A 63 5.67 7.01 1.01
CA ALA A 63 6.20 7.90 2.05
C ALA A 63 6.75 7.10 3.24
N TYR A 64 6.07 6.03 3.66
CA TYR A 64 6.53 5.15 4.75
C TYR A 64 7.86 4.47 4.43
N LEU A 65 8.01 3.96 3.22
CA LEU A 65 9.25 3.32 2.80
C LEU A 65 10.44 4.29 2.76
N ILE A 66 10.20 5.58 2.47
CA ILE A 66 11.27 6.59 2.39
C ILE A 66 11.59 7.17 3.77
N LEU A 67 10.59 7.67 4.51
CA LEU A 67 10.79 8.38 5.78
C LEU A 67 10.65 7.49 7.02
N GLY A 68 9.81 6.45 6.96
CA GLY A 68 9.52 5.57 8.10
C GLY A 68 10.72 4.73 8.53
N LYS A 69 11.65 4.45 7.61
CA LYS A 69 12.91 3.76 7.89
C LYS A 69 13.90 4.64 8.68
N GLY A 70 13.97 5.94 8.40
CA GLY A 70 14.86 6.88 9.09
C GLY A 70 14.39 7.25 10.50
N SER A 71 13.12 6.96 10.81
CA SER A 71 12.51 7.20 12.12
C SER A 71 12.74 6.05 13.12
N LYS A 72 13.38 4.96 12.69
CA LYS A 72 13.73 3.82 13.55
C LYS A 72 15.06 4.16 14.24
N THR A 73 15.00 4.46 15.54
CA THR A 73 16.20 4.69 16.35
C THR A 73 17.04 3.41 16.37
N THR A 74 18.28 3.50 15.86
CA THR A 74 19.32 2.48 16.05
C THR A 74 19.55 2.19 17.54
#